data_AF-A0A3P8M4B6-F1
#
_entry.id   AF-A0A3P8M4B6-F1
#
_cell.length_a   1.000
_cell.length_b   1.000
_cell.length_c   1.000
_cell.angle_alpha   90.00
_cell.angle_beta   90.00
_cell.angle_gamma   90.00
#
_symmetry.space_group_name_H-M   'P 1'
#
loop_
_entity.id
_entity.type
_entity.pdbx_description
1 polymer ?
#
loop_
_entity_poly.entity_id
_entity_poly.type
_entity_poly.pdbx_seq_one_letter_code
_entity_poly.pdbx_strand_id
1 'polypeptide(L)'
;MIAHNLALGRRVLFVAEKKAALDVVYRRLEAQGLGEFCLELHSSKTSKMDFLKQLERAWDARDLLTTSEWKEEAAKVQHLRDKLNEVVRLLHLRWPNGLTLHQAMGTVIRDASSATPHFSWPASTLHSSSEMTQFREIVKRLELNRDTWKQHGDHFDLITQADWTNGWQSSLIAAANSLPAIIDHLENATEELLKATGVTLDSTEPERLSQLTSFCELLTEAYGIDLNFMFAPDATSRIESANKAVHLLKRLK
;
A
#
# COMPACT_ATOMS: atom_id res chain seq x y z
N MET A 1 -20.09 18.75 38.43
CA MET A 1 -19.55 19.84 39.29
C MET A 1 -20.18 19.84 40.69
N ILE A 2 -21.51 19.80 40.81
CA ILE A 2 -22.21 19.81 42.13
C ILE A 2 -21.88 18.56 42.95
N ALA A 3 -22.12 17.36 42.41
CA ALA A 3 -21.78 16.09 43.06
C ALA A 3 -20.29 15.99 43.46
N HIS A 4 -19.38 16.54 42.65
CA HIS A 4 -17.96 16.58 42.96
C HIS A 4 -17.63 17.49 44.15
N ASN A 5 -18.27 18.66 44.27
CA ASN A 5 -18.08 19.54 45.44
C ASN A 5 -18.67 18.92 46.71
N LEU A 6 -19.82 18.24 46.60
CA LEU A 6 -20.41 17.48 47.70
C LEU A 6 -19.46 16.35 48.16
N ALA A 7 -18.87 15.60 47.22
CA ALA A 7 -17.89 14.56 47.52
C ALA A 7 -16.61 15.09 48.20
N LEU A 8 -16.22 16.35 47.93
CA LEU A 8 -15.13 17.04 48.62
C LEU A 8 -15.53 17.65 49.98
N GLY A 9 -16.75 17.42 50.45
CA GLY A 9 -17.28 17.97 51.70
C GLY A 9 -17.59 19.47 51.64
N ARG A 10 -17.65 20.06 50.44
CA ARG A 10 -17.94 21.49 50.24
C ARG A 10 -19.44 21.73 50.14
N ARG A 11 -19.90 22.86 50.69
CA ARG A 11 -21.29 23.29 50.63
C ARG A 11 -21.51 24.17 49.40
N VAL A 12 -22.61 23.94 48.67
CA VAL A 12 -23.02 24.73 47.50
C VAL A 12 -24.35 25.41 47.83
N LEU A 13 -24.36 26.74 47.88
CA LEU A 13 -25.58 27.52 48.13
C LEU A 13 -26.19 27.97 46.80
N PHE A 14 -27.43 27.57 46.54
CA PHE A 14 -28.22 28.10 45.43
C PHE A 14 -28.97 29.34 45.88
N VAL A 15 -28.79 30.45 45.16
CA VAL A 15 -29.49 31.72 45.40
C VAL A 15 -30.24 32.09 44.13
N ALA A 16 -31.54 32.36 44.26
CA ALA A 16 -32.37 32.87 43.18
C ALA A 16 -33.41 33.84 43.73
N GLU A 17 -33.82 34.81 42.90
CA GLU A 17 -34.81 35.83 43.27
C GLU A 17 -36.23 35.25 43.44
N LYS A 18 -36.57 34.19 42.69
CA LYS A 18 -37.91 33.58 42.67
C LYS A 18 -37.87 32.12 43.10
N LYS A 19 -38.80 31.71 43.98
CA LYS A 19 -38.93 30.33 44.49
C LYS A 19 -39.06 29.29 43.37
N ALA A 20 -39.84 29.59 42.32
CA ALA A 20 -40.03 28.68 41.19
C ALA A 20 -38.71 28.25 40.52
N ALA A 21 -37.68 29.11 40.52
CA ALA A 21 -36.37 28.76 39.99
C ALA A 21 -35.63 27.78 40.90
N LEU A 22 -35.73 27.94 42.22
CA LEU A 22 -35.18 26.99 43.19
C LEU A 22 -35.87 25.63 43.11
N ASP A 23 -37.21 25.62 42.98
CA ASP A 23 -38.00 24.38 42.85
C ASP A 23 -37.59 23.57 41.60
N VAL A 24 -37.29 24.26 40.48
CA VAL A 24 -36.80 23.61 39.24
C VAL A 24 -35.40 23.02 39.44
N VAL A 25 -34.51 23.71 40.15
CA VAL A 25 -33.17 23.21 40.46
C VAL A 25 -33.26 22.00 41.40
N TYR A 26 -34.08 22.08 42.44
CA TYR A 26 -34.32 20.98 43.37
C TYR A 26 -34.81 19.73 42.63
N ARG A 27 -35.85 19.83 41.79
CA ARG A 27 -36.35 18.68 41.00
C ARG A 27 -35.29 18.07 40.08
N ARG A 28 -34.42 18.90 39.48
CA ARG A 28 -33.32 18.39 38.64
C ARG A 28 -32.28 17.65 39.48
N LEU A 29 -31.96 18.14 40.68
CA LEU A 29 -31.03 17.47 41.58
C LEU A 29 -31.62 16.17 42.13
N GLU A 30 -32.90 16.18 42.51
CA GLU A 30 -33.64 14.99 42.94
C GLU A 30 -33.70 13.92 41.84
N ALA A 31 -33.99 14.31 40.59
CA ALA A 31 -33.97 13.40 39.44
C ALA A 31 -32.58 12.80 39.13
N GLN A 32 -31.51 13.38 39.68
CA GLN A 32 -30.14 12.87 39.57
C GLN A 32 -29.67 12.18 40.86
N GLY A 33 -30.59 11.87 41.80
CA GLY A 33 -30.29 11.20 43.07
C GLY A 33 -29.60 12.08 44.11
N LEU A 34 -29.57 13.40 43.91
CA LEU A 34 -28.94 14.36 44.84
C LEU A 34 -29.95 15.03 45.78
N GLY A 35 -31.23 14.64 45.72
CA GLY A 35 -32.32 15.23 46.51
C GLY A 35 -32.08 15.10 48.02
N GLU A 36 -31.55 13.96 48.46
CA GLU A 36 -31.23 13.69 49.88
C GLU A 36 -30.12 14.59 50.44
N PHE A 37 -29.32 15.20 49.56
CA PHE A 37 -28.25 16.14 49.93
C PHE A 37 -28.66 17.61 49.76
N CYS A 38 -29.91 17.89 49.36
CA CYS A 38 -30.44 19.23 49.17
C CYS A 38 -31.21 19.70 50.42
N LEU A 39 -30.84 20.85 50.97
CA LEU A 39 -31.54 21.46 52.11
C LEU A 39 -32.23 22.76 51.66
N GLU A 40 -33.55 22.82 51.79
CA GLU A 40 -34.32 24.04 51.53
C GLU A 40 -34.31 24.97 52.74
N LEU A 41 -33.53 26.06 52.67
CA LEU A 41 -33.48 27.10 53.70
C LEU A 41 -34.52 28.19 53.41
N HIS A 42 -35.80 27.90 53.66
CA HIS A 42 -36.88 28.92 53.62
C HIS A 42 -37.58 29.03 54.98
N SER A 43 -37.58 30.23 55.55
CA SER A 43 -38.12 30.53 56.87
C SER A 43 -39.66 30.56 56.94
N SER A 44 -40.16 30.24 58.14
CA SER A 44 -41.47 30.53 58.76
C SER A 44 -42.73 29.69 58.44
N LYS A 45 -42.73 28.77 57.45
CA LYS A 45 -43.86 27.82 57.27
C LYS A 45 -43.50 26.39 56.85
N THR A 46 -42.21 26.04 56.82
CA THR A 46 -41.76 24.66 56.60
C THR A 46 -41.98 23.87 57.89
N SER A 47 -42.75 22.79 57.85
CA SER A 47 -43.05 22.00 59.05
C SER A 47 -41.73 21.44 59.59
N LYS A 48 -41.44 21.68 60.88
CA LYS A 48 -40.24 21.13 61.54
C LYS A 48 -40.12 19.61 61.37
N MET A 49 -41.24 18.93 61.13
CA MET A 49 -41.33 17.51 60.82
C MET A 49 -40.72 17.13 59.46
N ASP A 50 -40.94 17.92 58.42
CA ASP A 50 -40.40 17.62 57.08
C ASP A 50 -38.89 17.82 57.04
N PHE A 51 -38.38 18.80 57.78
CA PHE A 51 -36.95 19.01 58.01
C PHE A 51 -36.31 17.82 58.75
N LEU A 52 -36.95 17.33 59.82
CA LEU A 52 -36.45 16.17 60.56
C LEU A 52 -36.46 14.89 59.69
N LYS A 53 -37.50 14.68 58.88
CA LYS A 53 -37.56 13.55 57.94
C LYS A 53 -36.51 13.63 56.83
N GLN A 54 -36.22 14.82 56.33
CA GLN A 54 -35.13 15.01 55.37
C GLN A 54 -33.77 14.74 55.99
N LEU A 55 -33.56 15.16 57.24
CA LEU A 55 -32.33 14.89 57.98
C LEU A 55 -32.16 13.39 58.28
N GLU A 56 -33.24 12.71 58.66
CA GLU A 56 -33.28 11.26 58.94
C GLU A 56 -32.96 10.46 57.66
N ARG A 57 -33.60 10.78 56.53
CA ARG A 57 -33.31 10.15 55.23
C ARG A 57 -31.85 10.37 54.78
N ALA A 58 -31.34 11.59 54.92
CA ALA A 58 -29.95 11.89 54.58
C ALA A 58 -28.95 11.19 55.50
N TRP A 59 -29.34 10.94 56.76
CA TRP A 59 -28.54 10.19 57.72
C TRP A 59 -28.53 8.70 57.39
N ASP A 60 -29.67 8.11 57.06
CA ASP A 60 -29.81 6.69 56.68
C ASP A 60 -29.12 6.38 55.34
N ALA A 61 -29.16 7.31 54.38
CA ALA A 61 -28.48 7.16 53.09
C ALA A 61 -26.94 7.09 53.22
N ARG A 62 -26.39 7.62 54.32
CA ARG A 62 -24.95 7.64 54.60
C ARG A 62 -24.37 6.26 54.92
N ASP A 63 -25.23 5.29 55.26
CA ASP A 63 -24.86 3.93 55.66
C ASP A 63 -24.86 2.92 54.50
N LEU A 64 -25.20 3.32 53.27
CA LEU A 64 -25.34 2.38 52.14
C LEU A 64 -24.01 1.87 51.56
N LEU A 65 -22.90 2.60 51.73
CA LEU A 65 -21.57 2.19 51.29
C LEU A 65 -20.52 2.67 52.28
N THR A 66 -19.70 1.74 52.77
CA THR A 66 -18.52 2.11 53.56
C THR A 66 -17.56 2.93 52.69
N THR A 67 -16.78 3.83 53.32
CA THR A 67 -15.74 4.59 52.62
C THR A 67 -14.73 3.69 51.88
N SER A 68 -14.59 2.44 52.34
CA SER A 68 -13.80 1.38 51.71
C SER A 68 -14.39 0.95 50.36
N GLU A 69 -15.66 0.54 50.34
CA GLU A 69 -16.35 0.08 49.13
C GLU A 69 -16.44 1.18 48.07
N TRP A 70 -16.69 2.42 48.49
CA TRP A 70 -16.74 3.55 47.55
C TRP A 70 -15.37 3.82 46.90
N LYS A 71 -14.27 3.71 47.66
CA LYS A 71 -12.91 3.82 47.10
C LYS A 71 -12.61 2.71 46.12
N GLU A 72 -13.06 1.49 46.40
CA GLU A 72 -12.85 0.33 45.53
C GLU A 72 -13.59 0.48 44.20
N GLU A 73 -14.87 0.85 44.24
CA GLU A 73 -15.67 1.08 43.04
C GLU A 73 -15.16 2.28 42.22
N ALA A 74 -14.77 3.37 42.88
CA ALA A 74 -14.15 4.51 42.20
C ALA A 74 -12.84 4.11 41.50
N ALA A 75 -12.01 3.27 42.14
CA ALA A 75 -10.79 2.76 41.55
C ALA A 75 -11.06 1.86 40.33
N LYS A 76 -12.10 1.02 40.37
CA LYS A 76 -12.53 0.19 39.22
C LYS A 76 -12.93 1.05 38.03
N VAL A 77 -13.76 2.09 38.26
CA VAL A 77 -14.19 3.02 37.20
C VAL A 77 -12.99 3.78 36.63
N GLN A 78 -12.09 4.27 37.50
CA GLN A 78 -10.89 4.96 37.06
C GLN A 78 -10.00 4.07 36.21
N HIS A 79 -9.75 2.83 36.63
CA HIS A 79 -8.96 1.85 35.87
C HIS A 79 -9.56 1.58 34.49
N LEU A 80 -10.88 1.40 34.40
CA LEU A 80 -11.55 1.18 33.12
C LEU A 80 -11.43 2.40 32.20
N ARG A 81 -11.64 3.60 32.74
CA ARG A 81 -11.47 4.85 32.00
C ARG A 81 -10.04 5.00 31.49
N ASP A 82 -9.06 4.72 32.33
CA ASP A 82 -7.64 4.87 31.98
C ASP A 82 -7.24 3.85 30.89
N LYS A 83 -7.77 2.61 30.93
CA LYS A 83 -7.65 1.64 29.83
C LYS A 83 -8.26 2.12 28.52
N LEU A 84 -9.46 2.70 28.55
CA LEU A 84 -10.11 3.23 27.34
C LEU A 84 -9.33 4.41 26.75
N ASN A 85 -8.86 5.31 27.61
CA ASN A 85 -8.03 6.43 27.20
C ASN A 85 -6.70 5.98 26.58
N GLU A 86 -6.12 4.88 27.09
CA GLU A 86 -4.90 4.31 26.52
C GLU A 86 -5.11 3.82 25.09
N VAL A 87 -6.22 3.15 24.81
CA VAL A 87 -6.56 2.72 23.44
C VAL A 87 -6.72 3.93 22.52
N VAL A 88 -7.45 4.98 22.96
CA VAL A 88 -7.62 6.21 22.18
C VAL A 88 -6.27 6.88 21.92
N ARG A 89 -5.39 6.92 22.92
CA ARG A 89 -4.04 7.45 22.79
C ARG A 89 -3.22 6.69 21.76
N LEU A 90 -3.22 5.36 21.82
CA LEU A 90 -2.48 4.51 20.87
C LEU A 90 -3.01 4.64 19.44
N LEU A 91 -4.32 4.75 19.26
CA LEU A 91 -4.95 4.94 17.94
C LEU A 91 -4.56 6.27 17.29
N HIS A 92 -4.34 7.32 18.09
CA HIS A 92 -4.01 8.67 17.64
C HIS A 92 -2.53 9.03 17.78
N LEU A 93 -1.70 8.11 18.27
CA LEU A 93 -0.26 8.29 18.30
C LEU A 93 0.25 8.41 16.86
N ARG A 94 1.08 9.43 16.63
CA ARG A 94 1.67 9.68 15.31
C ARG A 94 2.96 8.89 15.15
N TRP A 95 3.03 8.11 14.08
CA TRP A 95 4.18 7.27 13.75
C TRP A 95 5.19 8.02 12.87
N PRO A 96 6.43 7.51 12.73
CA PRO A 96 7.47 8.14 11.90
C PRO A 96 7.05 8.44 10.46
N ASN A 97 6.13 7.64 9.90
CA ASN A 97 5.56 7.82 8.56
C ASN A 97 4.58 9.00 8.46
N GLY A 98 4.29 9.68 9.57
CA GLY A 98 3.39 10.82 9.65
C GLY A 98 1.92 10.45 9.78
N LEU A 99 1.56 9.17 9.87
CA LEU A 99 0.18 8.70 10.03
C LEU A 99 -0.11 8.27 11.47
N THR A 100 -1.36 8.36 11.88
CA THR A 100 -1.88 7.63 13.04
C THR A 100 -2.50 6.31 12.59
N LEU A 101 -2.63 5.34 13.51
CA LEU A 101 -3.30 4.08 13.19
C LEU A 101 -4.75 4.31 12.74
N HIS A 102 -5.45 5.25 13.40
CA HIS A 102 -6.79 5.68 12.99
C HIS A 102 -6.83 6.19 11.54
N GLN A 103 -5.89 7.06 11.15
CA GLN A 103 -5.81 7.58 9.78
C GLN A 103 -5.51 6.49 8.75
N ALA A 104 -4.57 5.60 9.08
CA ALA A 104 -4.18 4.50 8.19
C ALA A 104 -5.37 3.55 7.94
N MET A 105 -6.06 3.11 9.00
CA MET A 105 -7.25 2.26 8.88
C MET A 105 -8.35 2.95 8.08
N GLY A 106 -8.65 4.22 8.37
CA GLY A 106 -9.67 4.98 7.67
C GLY A 106 -9.39 5.13 6.17
N THR A 107 -8.14 5.35 5.79
CA THR A 107 -7.73 5.42 4.38
C THR A 107 -7.87 4.07 3.68
N VAL A 108 -7.45 2.97 4.32
CA VAL A 108 -7.62 1.62 3.73
C VAL A 108 -9.10 1.28 3.53
N ILE A 109 -9.94 1.51 4.54
CA ILE A 109 -11.38 1.21 4.45
C ILE A 109 -12.07 2.03 3.34
N ARG A 110 -11.68 3.30 3.18
CA ARG A 110 -12.30 4.20 2.20
C ARG A 110 -11.83 3.93 0.77
N ASP A 111 -10.52 3.71 0.58
CA ASP A 111 -9.89 3.80 -0.73
C ASP A 111 -9.39 2.44 -1.29
N ALA A 112 -9.24 1.40 -0.45
CA ALA A 112 -8.74 0.11 -0.93
C ALA A 112 -9.77 -0.63 -1.78
N SER A 113 -9.32 -1.19 -2.91
CA SER A 113 -10.13 -1.96 -3.85
C SER A 113 -9.35 -3.14 -4.42
N SER A 114 -9.99 -3.96 -5.25
CA SER A 114 -9.31 -5.04 -5.99
C SER A 114 -8.22 -4.53 -6.95
N ALA A 115 -8.24 -3.25 -7.33
CA ALA A 115 -7.20 -2.64 -8.16
C ALA A 115 -6.02 -2.11 -7.34
N THR A 116 -6.09 -2.13 -6.01
CA THR A 116 -5.00 -1.64 -5.16
C THR A 116 -3.84 -2.64 -5.19
N PRO A 117 -2.61 -2.22 -5.56
CA PRO A 117 -1.47 -3.11 -5.61
C PRO A 117 -1.12 -3.66 -4.22
N HIS A 118 -0.81 -4.96 -4.18
CA HIS A 118 -0.37 -5.63 -2.96
C HIS A 118 1.14 -5.46 -2.79
N PHE A 119 1.52 -4.53 -1.91
CA PHE A 119 2.89 -4.40 -1.46
C PHE A 119 3.11 -5.22 -0.18
N SER A 120 4.31 -5.79 -0.04
CA SER A 120 4.72 -6.49 1.17
C SER A 120 6.08 -5.99 1.62
N TRP A 121 6.25 -5.88 2.94
CA TRP A 121 7.48 -5.44 3.57
C TRP A 121 7.80 -6.33 4.77
N PRO A 122 9.08 -6.49 5.15
CA PRO A 122 9.44 -7.08 6.43
C PRO A 122 8.76 -6.36 7.60
N ALA A 123 8.40 -7.10 8.66
CA ALA A 123 7.70 -6.55 9.83
C ALA A 123 8.47 -5.42 10.56
N SER A 124 9.79 -5.35 10.37
CA SER A 124 10.66 -4.32 10.94
C SER A 124 10.72 -3.02 10.11
N THR A 125 10.03 -2.96 8.98
CA THR A 125 10.10 -1.81 8.07
C THR A 125 9.35 -0.63 8.67
N LEU A 126 10.06 0.48 8.87
CA LEU A 126 9.50 1.74 9.33
C LEU A 126 9.78 2.81 8.29
N HIS A 127 8.73 3.34 7.69
CA HIS A 127 8.84 4.48 6.79
C HIS A 127 8.80 5.79 7.57
N SER A 128 9.58 6.75 7.11
CA SER A 128 9.59 8.13 7.55
C SER A 128 8.59 8.97 6.75
N SER A 129 8.23 10.14 7.28
CA SER A 129 7.37 11.08 6.57
C SER A 129 8.01 11.61 5.28
N SER A 130 9.34 11.61 5.18
CA SER A 130 10.06 11.98 3.96
C SER A 130 9.88 10.92 2.87
N GLU A 131 10.08 9.64 3.22
CA GLU A 131 9.83 8.51 2.31
C GLU A 131 8.36 8.46 1.86
N MET A 132 7.40 8.67 2.77
CA MET A 132 5.99 8.75 2.40
C MET A 132 5.70 9.88 1.40
N THR A 133 6.44 10.99 1.48
CA THR A 133 6.32 12.09 0.50
C THR A 133 6.89 11.67 -0.84
N GLN A 134 8.05 11.01 -0.86
CA GLN A 134 8.66 10.47 -2.07
C GLN A 134 7.74 9.44 -2.75
N PHE A 135 7.11 8.54 -2.01
CA PHE A 135 6.18 7.56 -2.56
C PHE A 135 4.97 8.23 -3.24
N ARG A 136 4.41 9.29 -2.63
CA ARG A 136 3.32 10.06 -3.26
C ARG A 136 3.77 10.75 -4.55
N GLU A 137 4.99 11.27 -4.59
CA GLU A 137 5.53 11.89 -5.81
C GLU A 137 5.74 10.86 -6.91
N ILE A 138 6.20 9.65 -6.58
CA ILE A 138 6.29 8.54 -7.55
C ILE A 138 4.90 8.20 -8.09
N VAL A 139 3.90 8.02 -7.23
CA VAL A 139 2.53 7.73 -7.65
C VAL A 139 1.96 8.84 -8.54
N LYS A 140 2.22 10.10 -8.21
CA LYS A 140 1.79 11.24 -9.02
C LYS A 140 2.43 11.24 -10.41
N ARG A 141 3.72 10.90 -10.51
CA ARG A 141 4.41 10.74 -11.80
C ARG A 141 3.85 9.56 -12.60
N LEU A 142 3.53 8.45 -11.95
CA LEU A 142 2.88 7.31 -12.60
C LEU A 142 1.50 7.69 -13.12
N GLU A 143 0.72 8.45 -12.36
CA GLU A 143 -0.61 8.93 -12.75
C GLU A 143 -0.54 9.81 -14.02
N LEU A 144 0.42 10.73 -14.09
CA LEU A 144 0.61 11.60 -15.26
C LEU A 144 0.89 10.81 -16.56
N ASN A 145 1.54 9.66 -16.46
CA ASN A 145 1.91 8.82 -17.61
C ASN A 145 0.93 7.66 -17.83
N ARG A 146 -0.12 7.55 -17.01
CA ARG A 146 -1.03 6.40 -17.01
C ARG A 146 -1.75 6.22 -18.34
N ASP A 147 -2.27 7.30 -18.91
CA ASP A 147 -3.05 7.23 -20.14
C ASP A 147 -2.15 6.96 -21.35
N THR A 148 -0.95 7.54 -21.38
CA THR A 148 0.08 7.23 -22.39
C THR A 148 0.50 5.77 -22.31
N TRP A 149 0.74 5.24 -21.10
CA TRP A 149 1.07 3.84 -20.89
C TRP A 149 -0.06 2.91 -21.36
N LYS A 150 -1.33 3.23 -21.10
CA LYS A 150 -2.45 2.42 -21.59
C LYS A 150 -2.53 2.35 -23.12
N GLN A 151 -2.09 3.40 -23.81
CA GLN A 151 -2.17 3.47 -25.27
C GLN A 151 -0.98 2.82 -25.97
N HIS A 152 0.21 2.86 -25.35
CA HIS A 152 1.46 2.50 -26.02
C HIS A 152 2.37 1.57 -25.21
N GLY A 153 1.97 1.15 -24.01
CA GLY A 153 2.80 0.40 -23.06
C GLY A 153 3.38 -0.88 -23.64
N ASP A 154 2.58 -1.64 -24.39
CA ASP A 154 2.99 -2.90 -25.02
C ASP A 154 4.13 -2.71 -26.04
N HIS A 155 4.32 -1.50 -26.58
CA HIS A 155 5.44 -1.20 -27.49
C HIS A 155 6.77 -0.97 -26.77
N PHE A 156 6.74 -0.78 -25.45
CA PHE A 156 7.91 -0.44 -24.64
C PHE A 156 8.38 -1.60 -23.75
N ASP A 157 7.89 -2.82 -23.96
CA ASP A 157 8.29 -4.02 -23.21
C ASP A 157 9.82 -4.26 -23.22
N LEU A 158 10.51 -3.83 -24.28
CA LEU A 158 11.96 -3.94 -24.41
C LEU A 158 12.73 -2.90 -23.58
N ILE A 159 12.06 -1.87 -23.06
CA ILE A 159 12.67 -0.85 -22.21
C ILE A 159 12.69 -1.34 -20.76
N THR A 160 13.85 -1.84 -20.35
CA THR A 160 14.08 -2.35 -18.98
C THR A 160 14.77 -1.34 -18.06
N GLN A 161 15.10 -0.15 -18.57
CA GLN A 161 15.79 0.88 -17.80
C GLN A 161 14.84 1.51 -16.76
N ALA A 162 15.14 1.31 -15.49
CA ALA A 162 14.36 1.89 -14.38
C ALA A 162 14.67 3.37 -14.13
N ASP A 163 15.93 3.77 -14.31
CA ASP A 163 16.40 5.12 -14.02
C ASP A 163 16.54 5.96 -15.29
N TRP A 164 15.77 7.04 -15.35
CA TRP A 164 15.82 8.01 -16.45
C TRP A 164 17.01 8.96 -16.27
N THR A 165 17.79 9.13 -17.34
CA THR A 165 18.81 10.17 -17.45
C THR A 165 18.75 10.81 -18.84
N ASN A 166 19.19 12.07 -18.95
CA ASN A 166 19.29 12.75 -20.24
C ASN A 166 20.18 11.98 -21.23
N GLY A 167 21.28 11.39 -20.75
CA GLY A 167 22.20 10.61 -21.57
C GLY A 167 21.55 9.32 -22.10
N TRP A 168 20.83 8.61 -21.24
CA TRP A 168 20.07 7.43 -21.63
C TRP A 168 18.98 7.77 -22.66
N GLN A 169 18.19 8.81 -22.43
CA GLN A 169 17.16 9.25 -23.37
C GLN A 169 17.74 9.58 -24.74
N SER A 170 18.84 10.34 -24.76
CA SER A 170 19.50 10.72 -26.01
C SER A 170 20.00 9.50 -26.78
N SER A 171 20.54 8.51 -26.07
CA SER A 171 21.01 7.25 -26.65
C SER A 171 19.86 6.41 -27.21
N LEU A 172 18.75 6.30 -26.46
CA LEU A 172 17.56 5.57 -26.92
C LEU A 172 16.96 6.20 -28.17
N ILE A 173 16.82 7.53 -28.20
CA ILE A 173 16.29 8.25 -29.35
C ILE A 173 17.23 8.11 -30.57
N ALA A 174 18.54 8.21 -30.35
CA ALA A 174 19.52 8.00 -31.42
C ALA A 174 19.43 6.58 -32.01
N ALA A 175 19.34 5.56 -31.15
CA ALA A 175 19.14 4.17 -31.58
C ALA A 175 17.83 4.02 -32.37
N ALA A 176 16.72 4.51 -31.83
CA ALA A 176 15.41 4.45 -32.49
C ALA A 176 15.41 5.14 -33.86
N ASN A 177 16.06 6.29 -33.99
CA ASN A 177 16.18 7.01 -35.27
C ASN A 177 17.08 6.29 -36.28
N SER A 178 18.01 5.44 -35.82
CA SER A 178 18.88 4.65 -36.71
C SER A 178 18.22 3.37 -37.21
N LEU A 179 17.22 2.84 -36.49
CA LEU A 179 16.57 1.56 -36.82
C LEU A 179 15.94 1.52 -38.22
N PRO A 180 15.20 2.54 -38.70
CA PRO A 180 14.59 2.49 -40.03
C PRO A 180 15.62 2.27 -41.15
N ALA A 181 16.74 2.99 -41.11
CA ALA A 181 17.79 2.85 -42.12
C ALA A 181 18.46 1.47 -42.07
N ILE A 182 18.61 0.89 -40.89
CA ILE A 182 19.16 -0.47 -40.72
C ILE A 182 18.18 -1.51 -41.26
N ILE A 183 16.87 -1.34 -40.99
CA ILE A 183 15.82 -2.21 -41.50
C ILE A 183 15.79 -2.15 -43.04
N ASP A 184 15.77 -0.95 -43.63
CA ASP A 184 15.80 -0.77 -45.09
C ASP A 184 17.03 -1.45 -45.72
N HIS A 185 18.20 -1.32 -45.08
CA HIS A 185 19.41 -1.97 -45.58
C HIS A 185 19.33 -3.49 -45.51
N LEU A 186 18.80 -4.04 -44.40
CA LEU A 186 18.62 -5.47 -44.21
C LEU A 186 17.59 -6.06 -45.17
N GLU A 187 16.49 -5.36 -45.42
CA GLU A 187 15.47 -5.75 -46.41
C GLU A 187 16.07 -5.81 -47.82
N ASN A 188 16.80 -4.77 -48.23
CA ASN A 188 17.47 -4.75 -49.53
C ASN A 188 18.52 -5.87 -49.67
N ALA A 189 19.36 -6.07 -48.66
CA ALA A 189 20.37 -7.14 -48.67
C ALA A 189 19.73 -8.53 -48.71
N THR A 190 18.61 -8.71 -48.02
CA THR A 190 17.83 -9.94 -48.05
C THR A 190 17.26 -10.18 -49.45
N GLU A 191 16.69 -9.16 -50.09
CA GLU A 191 16.15 -9.28 -51.45
C GLU A 191 17.24 -9.65 -52.47
N GLU A 192 18.42 -9.04 -52.38
CA GLU A 192 19.57 -9.36 -53.24
C GLU A 192 20.04 -10.82 -53.03
N LEU A 193 20.11 -11.27 -51.77
CA LEU A 193 20.46 -12.65 -51.44
C LEU A 193 19.44 -13.65 -51.99
N LEU A 194 18.14 -13.37 -51.83
CA LEU A 194 17.08 -14.25 -52.37
C LEU A 194 17.16 -14.33 -53.90
N LYS A 195 17.43 -13.21 -54.58
CA LYS A 195 17.66 -13.19 -56.04
C LYS A 195 18.88 -14.00 -56.45
N ALA A 196 19.98 -13.92 -55.69
CA ALA A 196 21.22 -14.62 -56.01
C ALA A 196 21.14 -16.13 -55.73
N THR A 197 20.43 -16.54 -54.68
CA THR A 197 20.31 -17.94 -54.25
C THR A 197 19.10 -18.67 -54.87
N GLY A 198 18.10 -17.92 -55.35
CA GLY A 198 16.84 -18.47 -55.85
C GLY A 198 15.91 -19.00 -54.75
N VAL A 199 16.24 -18.78 -53.48
CA VAL A 199 15.42 -19.17 -52.33
C VAL A 199 14.24 -18.22 -52.18
N THR A 200 13.10 -18.71 -51.70
CA THR A 200 11.94 -17.89 -51.35
C THR A 200 11.73 -17.87 -49.85
N LEU A 201 11.44 -16.70 -49.29
CA LEU A 201 11.03 -16.53 -47.89
C LEU A 201 9.51 -16.36 -47.83
N ASP A 202 8.84 -17.28 -47.14
CA ASP A 202 7.38 -17.28 -47.03
C ASP A 202 6.88 -16.34 -45.91
N SER A 203 7.75 -15.95 -44.96
CA SER A 203 7.42 -15.00 -43.88
C SER A 203 8.65 -14.25 -43.35
N THR A 204 8.41 -13.06 -42.79
CA THR A 204 9.42 -12.20 -42.12
C THR A 204 9.39 -12.34 -40.59
N GLU A 205 8.93 -13.49 -40.08
CA GLU A 205 8.90 -13.74 -38.65
C GLU A 205 10.34 -13.83 -38.07
N PRO A 206 10.55 -13.41 -36.80
CA PRO A 206 11.89 -13.36 -36.20
C PRO A 206 12.65 -14.68 -36.26
N GLU A 207 11.97 -15.82 -36.10
CA GLU A 207 12.57 -17.14 -36.16
C GLU A 207 13.08 -17.49 -37.57
N ARG A 208 12.33 -17.09 -38.62
CA ARG A 208 12.74 -17.29 -40.02
C ARG A 208 13.92 -16.40 -40.40
N LEU A 209 13.94 -15.15 -39.91
CA LEU A 209 15.08 -14.25 -40.10
C LEU A 209 16.35 -14.79 -39.41
N SER A 210 16.21 -15.40 -38.23
CA SER A 210 17.32 -16.08 -37.55
C SER A 210 17.85 -17.27 -38.37
N GLN A 211 16.95 -18.12 -38.90
CA GLN A 211 17.32 -19.23 -39.77
C GLN A 211 18.03 -18.76 -41.06
N LEU A 212 17.55 -17.68 -41.67
CA LEU A 212 18.20 -17.08 -42.84
C LEU A 212 19.62 -16.59 -42.49
N THR A 213 19.78 -15.97 -41.33
CA THR A 213 21.10 -15.51 -40.87
C THR A 213 22.06 -16.70 -40.72
N SER A 214 21.64 -17.79 -40.08
CA SER A 214 22.44 -19.02 -39.98
C SER A 214 22.75 -19.63 -41.35
N PHE A 215 21.81 -19.54 -42.30
CA PHE A 215 22.06 -19.99 -43.68
C PHE A 215 23.14 -19.14 -44.37
N CYS A 216 23.12 -17.82 -44.20
CA CYS A 216 24.16 -16.93 -44.71
C CYS A 216 25.54 -17.26 -44.12
N GLU A 217 25.61 -17.53 -42.82
CA GLU A 217 26.85 -17.96 -42.14
C GLU A 217 27.39 -19.25 -42.77
N LEU A 218 26.54 -20.26 -42.95
CA LEU A 218 26.93 -21.53 -43.59
C LEU A 218 27.38 -21.36 -45.05
N LEU A 219 26.71 -20.50 -45.83
CA LEU A 219 27.14 -20.17 -47.19
C LEU A 219 28.52 -19.52 -47.20
N THR A 220 28.80 -18.67 -46.21
CA THR A 220 30.11 -18.02 -46.07
C THR A 220 31.20 -19.02 -45.70
N GLU A 221 30.91 -20.00 -44.83
CA GLU A 221 31.84 -21.08 -44.49
C GLU A 221 32.07 -22.06 -45.64
N ALA A 222 31.04 -22.32 -46.45
CA ALA A 222 31.12 -23.20 -47.62
C ALA A 222 31.80 -22.53 -48.82
N TYR A 223 32.04 -21.23 -48.77
CA TYR A 223 32.63 -20.48 -49.88
C TYR A 223 34.00 -21.01 -50.28
N GLY A 224 34.16 -21.36 -51.56
CA GLY A 224 35.41 -21.90 -52.11
C GLY A 224 35.62 -23.40 -51.89
N ILE A 225 34.68 -24.11 -51.25
CA ILE A 225 34.70 -25.56 -51.08
C ILE A 225 33.85 -26.20 -52.19
N ASP A 226 34.42 -27.13 -52.96
CA ASP A 226 33.64 -27.90 -53.93
C ASP A 226 32.79 -28.95 -53.21
N LEU A 227 31.50 -28.63 -53.04
CA LEU A 227 30.50 -29.50 -52.42
C LEU A 227 29.62 -30.21 -53.45
N ASN A 228 29.95 -30.20 -54.75
CA ASN A 228 29.13 -30.85 -55.79
C ASN A 228 28.90 -32.35 -55.51
N PHE A 229 29.86 -33.01 -54.85
CA PHE A 229 29.73 -34.42 -54.50
C PHE A 229 28.57 -34.72 -53.55
N MET A 230 28.11 -33.73 -52.75
CA MET A 230 26.97 -33.87 -51.83
C MET A 230 25.63 -33.99 -52.57
N PHE A 231 25.57 -33.56 -53.82
CA PHE A 231 24.36 -33.60 -54.65
C PHE A 231 24.35 -34.78 -55.63
N ALA A 232 25.37 -35.65 -55.58
CA ALA A 232 25.39 -36.88 -56.37
C ALA A 232 24.40 -37.91 -55.78
N PRO A 233 23.76 -38.76 -56.62
CA PRO A 233 22.80 -39.77 -56.13
C PRO A 233 23.41 -40.80 -55.18
N ASP A 234 24.73 -40.93 -55.15
CA ASP A 234 25.53 -41.80 -54.27
C ASP A 234 26.26 -41.05 -53.14
N ALA A 235 25.87 -39.81 -52.84
CA ALA A 235 26.53 -38.93 -51.87
C ALA A 235 26.78 -39.60 -50.51
N THR A 236 25.80 -40.33 -49.97
CA THR A 236 25.92 -41.03 -48.67
C THR A 236 27.08 -42.04 -48.68
N SER A 237 27.20 -42.82 -49.75
CA SER A 237 28.28 -43.80 -49.91
C SER A 237 29.65 -43.11 -50.08
N ARG A 238 29.68 -41.95 -50.75
CA ARG A 238 30.91 -41.14 -50.89
C ARG A 238 31.37 -40.56 -49.57
N ILE A 239 30.45 -40.04 -48.75
CA ILE A 239 30.73 -39.51 -47.41
C ILE A 239 31.28 -40.62 -46.50
N GLU A 240 30.64 -41.80 -46.48
CA GLU A 240 31.14 -42.93 -45.69
C GLU A 240 32.54 -43.37 -46.13
N SER A 241 32.79 -43.40 -47.43
CA SER A 241 34.09 -43.75 -47.99
C SER A 241 35.16 -42.71 -47.64
N ALA A 242 34.83 -41.42 -47.73
CA ALA A 242 35.71 -40.32 -47.34
C ALA A 242 36.04 -40.36 -45.83
N ASN A 243 35.04 -40.58 -44.97
CA ASN A 243 35.26 -40.71 -43.52
C ASN A 243 36.14 -41.91 -43.17
N LYS A 244 35.93 -43.07 -43.83
CA LYS A 244 36.81 -44.23 -43.69
C LYS A 244 38.23 -43.93 -44.15
N ALA A 245 38.40 -43.26 -45.29
CA ALA A 245 39.71 -42.86 -45.80
C ALA A 245 40.45 -41.90 -44.84
N VAL A 246 39.75 -40.91 -44.28
CA VAL A 246 40.30 -40.00 -43.26
C VAL A 246 40.72 -40.77 -42.01
N HIS A 247 39.91 -41.73 -41.55
CA HIS A 247 40.27 -42.59 -40.40
C HIS A 247 41.51 -43.45 -40.66
N LEU A 248 41.66 -43.99 -41.88
CA LEU A 248 42.83 -44.77 -42.28
C LEU A 248 44.08 -43.89 -42.41
N LEU A 249 43.96 -42.69 -42.97
CA LEU A 249 45.05 -41.72 -43.06
C LEU A 249 45.51 -41.22 -41.68
N LYS A 250 44.58 -41.04 -40.74
CA LYS A 250 44.91 -40.71 -39.33
C LYS A 250 45.66 -41.82 -38.58
N ARG A 251 45.66 -43.07 -39.09
CA ARG A 251 46.45 -44.19 -38.54
C ARG A 251 47.85 -44.30 -39.15
N LEU A 252 48.11 -43.60 -40.26
CA LEU A 252 49.41 -43.55 -40.94
C LEU A 252 50.28 -42.39 -40.48
N LYS A 253 49.70 -41.40 -39.77
CA LYS A 253 50.40 -40.40 -38.96
C LYS A 253 50.47 -40.88 -37.51
#